data_AF-A0A7X7Y7C6-F1
#
_entry.id   AF-A0A7X7Y7C6-F1
#
_cell.length_a   1.000
_cell.length_b   1.000
_cell.length_c   1.000
_cell.angle_alpha   90.00
_cell.angle_beta   90.00
_cell.angle_gamma   90.00
#
_symmetry.space_group_name_H-M   'P 1'
#
loop_
_entity.id
_entity.type
_entity.pdbx_description
1 polymer ?
#
loop_
_entity_poly.entity_id
_entity_poly.type
_entity_poly.pdbx_seq_one_letter_code
_entity_poly.pdbx_strand_id
1 'polypeptide(L)'
;MQKNNTVYPNLKQIEQLVWRQLQETFSKVMKTLLEDMDKQIAEERDKKRYRLIDKRKYHITSLFGEIELNRNYYRDRETGE
;
A
#
# COMPACT_ATOMS: atom_id res chain seq x y z
N MET A 1 43.80 21.59 15.37
CA MET A 1 42.82 20.55 15.73
C MET A 1 41.47 20.94 15.13
N GLN A 2 41.07 20.31 14.02
CA GLN A 2 39.73 20.51 13.47
C GLN A 2 38.73 19.85 14.42
N LYS A 3 37.86 20.63 15.04
CA LYS A 3 36.74 20.10 15.83
C LYS A 3 35.75 19.49 14.84
N ASN A 4 35.68 18.16 14.79
CA ASN A 4 34.58 17.45 14.15
C ASN A 4 33.30 17.72 14.97
N ASN A 5 32.66 18.87 14.75
CA ASN A 5 31.37 19.20 15.35
C ASN A 5 30.28 18.46 14.58
N THR A 6 30.19 17.14 14.80
CA THR A 6 29.05 16.36 14.32
C THR A 6 27.82 16.81 15.13
N VAL A 7 26.91 17.53 14.49
CA VAL A 7 25.63 17.91 15.09
C VAL A 7 24.72 16.68 15.05
N TYR A 8 24.56 16.03 16.19
CA TYR A 8 23.62 14.91 16.33
C TYR A 8 22.19 15.44 16.53
N PRO A 9 21.16 14.75 15.99
CA PRO A 9 19.78 15.10 16.27
C PRO A 9 19.47 14.91 17.76
N ASN A 10 18.60 15.77 18.30
CA ASN A 10 18.08 15.56 19.66
C ASN A 10 17.07 14.41 19.71
N LEU A 11 16.72 13.96 20.93
CA LEU A 11 15.82 12.81 21.12
C LEU A 11 14.48 12.95 20.38
N LYS A 12 13.89 14.15 20.36
CA LYS A 12 12.63 14.41 19.65
C LYS A 12 12.79 14.31 18.14
N GLN A 13 13.92 14.77 17.60
CA GLN A 13 14.21 14.61 16.17
C GLN A 13 14.43 13.14 15.82
N ILE A 14 15.12 12.37 16.67
CA ILE A 14 15.29 10.92 16.47
C ILE A 14 13.93 10.22 16.46
N GLU A 15 13.07 10.51 17.44
CA GLU A 15 11.70 9.96 17.51
C GLU A 15 10.89 10.27 16.25
N GLN A 16 10.90 11.52 15.77
CA GLN A 16 10.21 11.91 14.56
C GLN A 16 10.73 11.20 13.31
N LEU A 17 12.04 10.99 13.22
CA LEU A 17 12.66 10.25 12.11
C LEU A 17 12.21 8.78 12.12
N VAL A 18 12.26 8.14 13.29
CA VAL A 18 11.80 6.75 13.46
C VAL A 18 10.30 6.62 13.13
N TRP A 19 9.49 7.56 13.59
CA TRP A 19 8.05 7.56 13.32
C TRP A 19 7.73 7.67 11.82
N ARG A 20 8.41 8.58 11.10
CA ARG A 20 8.24 8.73 9.64
C ARG A 20 8.66 7.46 8.91
N GLN A 21 9.80 6.88 9.29
CA GLN A 21 10.27 5.64 8.68
C GLN A 21 9.27 4.49 8.91
N LEU A 22 8.68 4.41 10.10
CA LEU A 22 7.65 3.43 10.41
C LEU A 22 6.41 3.62 9.53
N GLN A 23 5.93 4.87 9.39
CA GLN A 23 4.79 5.21 8.55
C GLN A 23 5.01 4.82 7.08
N GLU A 24 6.17 5.15 6.52
CA GLU A 24 6.56 4.79 5.16
C GLU A 24 6.64 3.28 4.96
N THR A 25 7.27 2.58 5.92
CA THR A 25 7.46 1.13 5.86
C THR A 25 6.11 0.42 5.93
N PHE A 26 5.24 0.82 6.85
CA PHE A 26 3.88 0.28 6.97
C PHE A 26 3.11 0.44 5.67
N SER A 27 3.10 1.66 5.12
CA SER A 27 2.34 1.97 3.90
C SER A 27 2.83 1.14 2.71
N LYS A 28 4.16 0.98 2.58
CA LYS A 28 4.77 0.16 1.54
C LYS A 28 4.40 -1.32 1.68
N VAL A 29 4.56 -1.90 2.87
CA VAL A 29 4.26 -3.31 3.12
C VAL A 29 2.77 -3.60 2.89
N MET A 30 1.90 -2.74 3.43
CA MET A 30 0.45 -2.90 3.26
C MET A 30 0.04 -2.81 1.79
N LYS A 31 0.59 -1.85 1.03
CA LYS A 31 0.35 -1.75 -0.41
C LYS A 31 0.76 -3.02 -1.15
N THR A 32 1.99 -3.50 -0.93
CA THR A 32 2.50 -4.69 -1.60
C THR A 32 1.63 -5.91 -1.30
N LEU A 33 1.28 -6.14 -0.03
CA LEU A 33 0.43 -7.25 0.36
C LEU A 33 -0.94 -7.22 -0.34
N LEU A 34 -1.59 -6.04 -0.38
CA LEU A 34 -2.91 -5.90 -0.99
C LEU A 34 -2.89 -6.05 -2.52
N GLU A 35 -1.85 -5.55 -3.19
CA GLU A 35 -1.69 -5.71 -4.64
C GLU A 35 -1.34 -7.17 -5.01
N ASP A 36 -0.57 -7.88 -4.17
CA ASP A 36 -0.30 -9.31 -4.36
C ASP A 36 -1.56 -10.16 -4.16
N MET A 37 -2.38 -9.83 -3.15
CA MET A 37 -3.69 -10.46 -2.97
C MET A 37 -4.63 -10.19 -4.16
N ASP A 38 -4.67 -8.95 -4.67
CA ASP A 38 -5.46 -8.62 -5.87
C ASP A 38 -5.02 -9.43 -7.09
N LYS A 39 -3.71 -9.66 -7.24
CA LYS A 39 -3.15 -10.52 -8.29
C LYS A 39 -3.58 -11.98 -8.11
N GLN A 40 -3.50 -12.53 -6.90
CA GLN A 40 -3.94 -13.90 -6.61
C GLN A 40 -5.43 -14.08 -6.94
N ILE A 41 -6.28 -13.14 -6.49
CA ILE A 41 -7.71 -13.13 -6.83
C ILE A 41 -7.90 -13.10 -8.35
N ALA A 42 -7.12 -12.32 -9.08
CA ALA A 42 -7.20 -12.28 -10.54
C ALA A 42 -6.84 -13.60 -11.21
N GLU A 43 -5.85 -14.31 -10.69
CA GLU A 43 -5.38 -15.59 -11.23
C GLU A 43 -6.37 -16.72 -10.93
N GLU A 44 -6.87 -16.77 -9.70
CA GLU A 44 -7.70 -17.86 -9.16
C GLU A 44 -9.20 -17.70 -9.41
N ARG A 45 -9.68 -16.50 -9.79
CA ARG A 45 -11.12 -16.27 -10.02
C ARG A 45 -11.70 -17.26 -11.04
N ASP A 46 -12.99 -17.54 -10.88
CA ASP A 46 -13.76 -18.17 -11.94
C ASP A 46 -13.91 -17.22 -13.13
N LYS A 47 -13.10 -17.44 -14.17
CA LYS A 47 -13.06 -16.62 -15.39
C LYS A 47 -14.31 -16.76 -16.26
N LYS A 48 -15.12 -17.82 -16.07
CA LYS A 48 -16.39 -17.97 -16.79
C LYS A 48 -17.42 -16.99 -16.24
N ARG A 49 -17.47 -16.85 -14.91
CA ARG A 49 -18.37 -15.96 -14.19
C ARG A 49 -17.86 -14.53 -14.11
N TYR A 50 -16.64 -14.33 -13.64
CA TYR A 50 -16.07 -13.00 -13.38
C TYR A 50 -15.14 -12.53 -14.51
N ARG A 51 -15.65 -11.65 -15.36
CA ARG A 51 -14.89 -11.01 -16.44
C ARG A 51 -14.13 -9.81 -15.89
N LEU A 52 -12.81 -9.77 -16.10
CA LEU A 52 -12.02 -8.56 -15.84
C LEU A 52 -12.46 -7.46 -16.81
N ILE A 53 -12.87 -6.32 -16.27
CA ILE A 53 -13.30 -5.15 -17.04
C ILE A 53 -12.18 -4.13 -17.12
N ASP A 54 -11.57 -3.81 -15.98
CA ASP A 54 -10.61 -2.71 -15.87
C ASP A 54 -9.76 -2.85 -14.60
N LYS A 55 -8.72 -2.04 -14.48
CA LYS A 55 -7.95 -1.86 -13.25
C LYS A 55 -8.08 -0.43 -12.77
N ARG A 56 -8.58 -0.25 -11.55
CA ARG A 56 -8.93 1.07 -11.00
C ARG A 56 -8.06 1.41 -9.80
N LYS A 57 -7.76 2.70 -9.66
CA LYS A 57 -7.18 3.24 -8.43
C LYS A 57 -8.19 3.12 -7.30
N TYR A 58 -7.73 2.63 -6.17
CA TYR A 58 -8.50 2.49 -4.95
C TYR A 58 -7.69 3.04 -3.79
N HIS A 59 -8.37 3.70 -2.86
CA HIS A 59 -7.73 4.29 -1.70
C HIS A 59 -8.27 3.62 -0.44
N ILE A 60 -7.37 3.19 0.44
CA ILE A 60 -7.73 2.72 1.77
C ILE A 60 -7.26 3.73 2.81
N THR A 61 -8.12 4.00 3.79
CA THR A 61 -7.74 4.77 4.97
C THR A 61 -7.15 3.82 6.00
N SER A 62 -5.86 3.96 6.29
CA SER A 62 -5.15 3.18 7.29
C SER A 62 -4.80 4.02 8.52
N LEU A 63 -4.30 3.36 9.57
CA LEU A 63 -3.80 4.04 10.79
C LEU A 63 -2.66 5.03 10.50
N PHE A 64 -1.93 4.84 9.40
CA PHE A 64 -0.77 5.63 9.00
C PHE A 64 -1.08 6.58 7.83
N GLY A 65 -2.36 6.77 7.51
CA GLY A 65 -2.84 7.62 6.43
C GLY A 65 -3.39 6.82 5.25
N GLU A 66 -3.64 7.54 4.17
CA GLU A 66 -4.22 6.98 2.94
C GLU A 66 -3.19 6.18 2.14
N ILE A 67 -3.59 5.01 1.65
CA ILE A 67 -2.76 4.17 0.78
C ILE A 67 -3.49 3.99 -0.56
N GLU A 68 -2.87 4.44 -1.64
CA GLU A 68 -3.35 4.24 -3.02
C GLU A 68 -2.83 2.89 -3.56
N LEU A 69 -3.75 2.07 -4.07
CA LEU A 69 -3.48 0.78 -4.70
C LEU A 69 -4.25 0.63 -6.02
N ASN A 70 -3.76 -0.24 -6.92
CA ASN A 70 -4.47 -0.55 -8.15
C ASN A 70 -5.18 -1.90 -8.05
N ARG A 71 -6.52 -1.88 -8.10
CA ARG A 71 -7.37 -3.06 -7.92
C ARG A 71 -8.05 -3.47 -9.22
N ASN A 72 -8.13 -4.77 -9.47
CA ASN A 72 -8.89 -5.30 -10.59
C ASN A 72 -10.40 -5.19 -10.34
N TYR A 73 -11.13 -4.70 -11.35
CA TYR A 73 -12.60 -4.59 -11.33
C TYR A 73 -13.21 -5.64 -12.26
N TYR A 74 -14.13 -6.42 -11.70
CA TYR A 74 -14.77 -7.54 -12.38
C TYR A 74 -16.25 -7.26 -12.56
N ARG A 75 -16.80 -7.82 -13.65
CA ARG A 75 -18.22 -7.93 -13.87
C ARG A 75 -18.63 -9.39 -13.77
N ASP A 76 -19.62 -9.67 -12.94
CA ASP A 76 -20.30 -10.94 -12.84
C ASP A 76 -21.24 -11.09 -14.04
N ARG A 77 -21.09 -12.18 -14.79
CA ARG A 77 -21.94 -12.49 -15.95
C ARG A 77 -23.27 -13.11 -15.57
N GLU A 78 -23.42 -13.64 -14.36
CA GLU A 78 -24.65 -14.26 -13.88
C GLU A 78 -25.62 -13.20 -13.36
N THR A 79 -25.13 -12.28 -12.51
CA THR A 79 -25.96 -11.21 -11.92
C THR A 79 -25.90 -9.91 -12.72
N GLY A 80 -24.86 -9.71 -13.54
CA GLY A 80 -24.65 -8.51 -14.34
C GLY A 80 -23.95 -7.36 -13.62
N GLU A 81 -23.69 -7.52 -12.32
CA GLU A 81 -23.04 -6.56 -11.39
C GLU A 81 -21.51 -6.48 -11.56
#